data_AF-A0A2U1LXP9-F1
#
_entry.id   AF-A0A2U1LXP9-F1
#
_cell.length_a   1.000
_cell.length_b   1.000
_cell.length_c   1.000
_cell.angle_alpha   90.00
_cell.angle_beta   90.00
_cell.angle_gamma   90.00
#
_symmetry.space_group_name_H-M   'P 1'
#
loop_
_entity.id
_entity.type
_entity.pdbx_description
1 polymer ?
#
loop_
_entity_poly.entity_id
_entity_poly.type
_entity_poly.pdbx_seq_one_letter_code
_entity_poly.pdbx_strand_id
1 'polypeptide(L)'
;MAELVLSALLPIVFEKLTSIAVNKIIRSKEIHSELKKWERSLNQIRAFLDDASEKEVTKVAVKEWLNGLQHLAYDIDDILDALATDAMHHEFTNESDQGISSKVRRLIPSCCTNFSLSTRMGGKLNSITTRLQQLIDEINDLGLIVKDGGQKSKNRNYQTSLVDAPSIVGREGDKMELLRMLLGDEPCSQNFSIVPIVGMGGIGKTTLARLLYDDQQVKDRFELKAWVCVSDDFDSFNISKVIFQSIGGDENKKFQDLNLLQEALKNQLTGKRFLLVLDDIWSENLEDWETLVAPFFEVAHGSKIIITTRKDRIAHKTRPQMSIRSTKVVT
;
A
#
# COMPACT_ATOMS: atom_id res chain seq x y z
N MET A 1 -13.41 7.81 7.48
CA MET A 1 -13.75 8.00 6.03
C MET A 1 -12.66 8.79 5.34
N ALA A 2 -12.15 9.85 5.96
CA ALA A 2 -11.02 10.61 5.44
C ALA A 2 -9.76 9.76 5.30
N GLU A 3 -9.48 8.84 6.23
CA GLU A 3 -8.31 7.96 6.12
C GLU A 3 -8.35 7.02 4.89
N LEU A 4 -9.51 6.44 4.57
CA LEU A 4 -9.70 5.63 3.36
C LEU A 4 -9.42 6.42 2.08
N VAL A 5 -9.85 7.68 2.05
CA VAL A 5 -9.60 8.56 0.90
C VAL A 5 -8.15 8.99 0.85
N LEU A 6 -7.56 9.35 1.99
CA LEU A 6 -6.15 9.75 2.08
C LEU A 6 -5.19 8.62 1.73
N SER A 7 -5.54 7.38 2.07
CA SER A 7 -4.72 6.21 1.76
C SER A 7 -4.69 5.88 0.28
N ALA A 8 -5.77 6.15 -0.47
CA ALA A 8 -5.79 6.06 -1.92
C ALA A 8 -5.16 7.30 -2.60
N LEU A 9 -5.45 8.50 -2.07
CA LEU A 9 -5.10 9.78 -2.69
C LEU A 9 -3.65 10.20 -2.45
N LEU A 10 -3.10 10.00 -1.25
CA LEU A 10 -1.72 10.39 -0.95
C LEU A 10 -0.69 9.68 -1.82
N PRO A 11 -0.76 8.35 -2.06
CA PRO A 11 0.14 7.69 -2.99
C PRO A 11 0.08 8.28 -4.40
N ILE A 12 -1.11 8.61 -4.90
CA ILE A 12 -1.31 9.24 -6.22
C ILE A 12 -0.67 10.63 -6.24
N VAL A 13 -0.89 11.44 -5.19
CA VAL A 13 -0.28 12.77 -5.06
C VAL A 13 1.25 12.66 -4.99
N PHE A 14 1.81 11.73 -4.22
CA PHE A 14 3.26 11.48 -4.17
C PHE A 14 3.81 10.98 -5.50
N GLU A 15 3.08 10.11 -6.19
CA GLU A 15 3.45 9.65 -7.52
C GLU A 15 3.45 10.84 -8.48
N LYS A 16 2.39 11.65 -8.56
CA LYS A 16 2.34 12.86 -9.41
C LYS A 16 3.45 13.88 -9.06
N LEU A 17 3.78 14.05 -7.78
CA LEU A 17 4.90 14.89 -7.33
C LEU A 17 6.26 14.37 -7.81
N THR A 18 6.42 13.04 -7.92
CA THR A 18 7.68 12.39 -8.34
C THR A 18 7.73 12.06 -9.84
N SER A 19 6.59 11.82 -10.50
CA SER A 19 6.41 11.28 -11.85
C SER A 19 6.46 12.35 -12.95
N ILE A 20 7.52 13.14 -12.98
CA ILE A 20 8.06 13.55 -14.30
C ILE A 20 7.35 14.73 -15.03
N ALA A 21 6.12 15.19 -14.74
CA ALA A 21 5.63 16.45 -15.34
C ALA A 21 6.29 17.72 -14.73
N VAL A 22 6.82 17.61 -13.51
CA VAL A 22 7.35 18.74 -12.74
C VAL A 22 8.86 18.90 -12.96
N ASN A 23 9.66 17.83 -12.93
CA ASN A 23 11.13 17.95 -13.02
C ASN A 23 11.68 18.39 -14.38
N LYS A 24 10.90 18.27 -15.47
CA LYS A 24 11.26 18.79 -16.80
C LYS A 24 10.56 20.10 -17.19
N ILE A 25 9.43 20.46 -16.56
CA ILE A 25 8.57 21.58 -16.99
C ILE A 25 8.39 22.70 -15.93
N ILE A 26 9.14 22.69 -14.83
CA ILE A 26 9.09 23.86 -13.93
C ILE A 26 9.80 25.07 -14.54
N ARG A 27 8.99 25.98 -15.10
CA ARG A 27 9.42 27.26 -15.66
C ARG A 27 9.98 28.25 -14.62
N SER A 28 9.77 28.03 -13.32
CA SER A 28 10.27 28.93 -12.26
C SER A 28 10.84 28.20 -11.04
N LYS A 29 12.02 28.64 -10.61
CA LYS A 29 12.68 28.17 -9.38
C LYS A 29 11.76 28.22 -8.14
N GLU A 30 10.82 29.16 -8.13
CA GLU A 30 9.83 29.36 -7.07
C GLU A 30 8.83 28.19 -6.97
N ILE A 31 8.21 27.78 -8.09
CA ILE A 31 7.26 26.65 -8.09
C ILE A 31 7.97 25.35 -7.65
N HIS A 32 9.20 25.14 -8.13
CA HIS A 32 9.99 23.98 -7.72
C HIS A 32 10.21 23.96 -6.21
N SER A 33 10.51 25.12 -5.64
CA SER A 33 10.76 25.25 -4.20
C SER A 33 9.50 24.99 -3.38
N GLU A 34 8.32 25.42 -3.83
CA GLU A 34 7.04 25.15 -3.16
C GLU A 34 6.67 23.67 -3.23
N LEU A 35 6.76 23.03 -4.39
CA LEU A 35 6.46 21.60 -4.53
C LEU A 35 7.38 20.73 -3.66
N LYS A 36 8.66 21.11 -3.53
CA LYS A 36 9.60 20.44 -2.63
C LYS A 36 9.25 20.65 -1.15
N LYS A 37 8.68 21.80 -0.77
CA LYS A 37 8.14 21.99 0.59
C LYS A 37 6.93 21.08 0.81
N TRP A 38 6.04 20.95 -0.16
CA TRP A 38 4.87 20.08 -0.04
C TRP A 38 5.26 18.63 0.14
N GLU A 39 6.20 18.13 -0.67
CA GLU A 39 6.74 16.78 -0.53
C GLU A 39 7.27 16.52 0.89
N ARG A 40 8.03 17.48 1.46
CA ARG A 40 8.55 17.37 2.83
C ARG A 40 7.42 17.38 3.87
N SER A 41 6.49 18.31 3.76
CA SER A 41 5.38 18.45 4.70
C SER A 41 4.46 17.22 4.68
N LEU A 42 4.10 16.72 3.50
CA LEU A 42 3.32 15.50 3.34
C LEU A 42 4.04 14.27 3.90
N ASN A 43 5.36 14.18 3.73
CA ASN A 43 6.16 13.12 4.34
C ASN A 43 6.18 13.20 5.87
N GLN A 44 6.22 14.40 6.44
CA GLN A 44 6.10 14.58 7.90
C GLN A 44 4.73 14.14 8.39
N ILE A 45 3.65 14.61 7.76
CA ILE A 45 2.27 14.25 8.09
C ILE A 45 2.06 12.74 8.00
N ARG A 46 2.62 12.09 6.96
CA ARG A 46 2.52 10.64 6.73
C ARG A 46 2.95 9.82 7.94
N ALA A 47 3.96 10.27 8.69
CA ALA A 47 4.46 9.56 9.87
C ALA A 47 3.44 9.48 11.03
N PHE A 48 2.41 10.33 11.03
CA PHE A 48 1.39 10.41 12.08
C PHE A 48 0.04 9.82 11.65
N LEU A 49 -0.14 9.46 10.38
CA LEU A 49 -1.42 9.00 9.85
C LEU A 49 -1.91 7.70 10.49
N ASP A 50 -1.01 6.78 10.83
CA ASP A 50 -1.40 5.53 11.51
C ASP A 50 -1.99 5.80 12.91
N ASP A 51 -1.45 6.78 13.64
CA ASP A 51 -1.99 7.16 14.94
C ASP A 51 -3.27 7.98 14.82
N ALA A 52 -3.31 8.91 13.85
CA ALA A 52 -4.49 9.71 13.57
C ALA A 52 -5.68 8.84 13.15
N SER A 53 -5.46 7.83 12.30
CA SER A 53 -6.47 6.87 11.84
C SER A 53 -7.16 6.16 13.02
N GLU A 54 -6.39 5.62 13.96
CA GLU A 54 -6.95 4.93 15.13
C GLU A 54 -7.68 5.91 16.07
N LYS A 55 -7.20 7.15 16.18
CA LYS A 55 -7.81 8.19 17.00
C LYS A 55 -9.02 8.85 16.34
N GLU A 56 -9.24 8.73 15.02
CA GLU A 56 -10.40 9.28 14.29
C GLU A 56 -11.73 8.83 14.91
N VAL A 57 -11.78 7.57 15.38
CA VAL A 57 -12.99 6.96 15.96
C VAL A 57 -13.31 7.52 17.34
N THR A 58 -12.30 7.95 18.09
CA THR A 58 -12.45 8.33 19.51
C THR A 58 -12.34 9.83 19.76
N LYS A 59 -11.62 10.56 18.90
CA LYS A 59 -11.35 12.00 19.04
C LYS A 59 -11.86 12.78 17.83
N VAL A 60 -12.90 13.60 18.05
CA VAL A 60 -13.50 14.44 17.01
C VAL A 60 -12.48 15.41 16.39
N ALA A 61 -11.60 16.01 17.20
CA ALA A 61 -10.57 16.93 16.70
C ALA A 61 -9.60 16.25 15.71
N VAL A 62 -9.24 14.98 15.94
CA VAL A 62 -8.39 14.21 15.02
C VAL A 62 -9.13 13.89 13.72
N LYS A 63 -10.44 13.62 13.80
CA LYS A 63 -11.29 13.44 12.63
C LYS A 63 -11.40 14.70 11.78
N GLU A 64 -11.57 15.86 12.41
CA GLU A 64 -11.59 17.14 11.72
C GLU A 64 -10.25 17.45 11.04
N TRP A 65 -9.14 17.17 11.72
CA TRP A 65 -7.79 17.29 11.16
C TRP A 65 -7.59 16.39 9.92
N LEU A 66 -8.01 15.11 9.99
CA LEU A 66 -7.95 14.19 8.85
C LEU A 66 -8.83 14.65 7.68
N ASN A 67 -10.04 15.16 7.95
CA ASN A 67 -10.89 15.75 6.91
C ASN A 67 -10.22 16.97 6.27
N GLY A 68 -9.58 17.83 7.06
CA GLY A 68 -8.83 18.99 6.58
C GLY A 68 -7.68 18.60 5.65
N LEU A 69 -6.94 17.55 6.01
CA LEU A 69 -5.90 16.96 5.17
C LEU A 69 -6.48 16.35 3.88
N GLN A 70 -7.64 15.68 3.95
CA GLN A 70 -8.32 15.11 2.78
C GLN A 70 -8.70 16.21 1.78
N HIS A 71 -9.32 17.29 2.24
CA HIS A 71 -9.66 18.43 1.36
C HIS A 71 -8.41 19.04 0.72
N LEU A 72 -7.34 19.20 1.50
CA LEU A 72 -6.08 19.74 1.00
C LEU A 72 -5.43 18.84 -0.05
N ALA A 73 -5.57 17.51 0.08
CA ALA A 73 -5.06 16.57 -0.91
C ALA A 73 -5.76 16.71 -2.27
N TYR A 74 -7.07 17.00 -2.31
CA TYR A 74 -7.76 17.33 -3.56
C TYR A 74 -7.25 18.64 -4.17
N ASP A 75 -7.05 19.67 -3.35
CA ASP A 75 -6.49 20.95 -3.83
C ASP A 75 -5.09 20.77 -4.42
N ILE A 76 -4.27 19.89 -3.83
CA ILE A 76 -2.95 19.53 -4.36
C ILE A 76 -3.08 18.81 -5.69
N ASP A 77 -3.96 17.81 -5.78
CA ASP A 77 -4.17 17.02 -7.00
C ASP A 77 -4.60 17.90 -8.18
N ASP A 78 -5.57 18.80 -7.96
CA ASP A 78 -6.04 19.77 -8.94
C ASP A 78 -4.90 20.67 -9.47
N ILE A 79 -3.98 21.09 -8.60
CA ILE A 79 -2.83 21.90 -8.99
C ILE A 79 -1.81 21.09 -9.78
N LEU A 80 -1.54 19.85 -9.38
CA LEU A 80 -0.64 18.97 -10.09
C LEU A 80 -1.16 18.65 -11.51
N ASP A 81 -2.47 18.43 -11.66
CA ASP A 81 -3.09 18.22 -12.97
C ASP A 81 -3.07 19.49 -13.83
N ALA A 82 -3.30 20.65 -13.24
CA ALA A 82 -3.20 21.93 -13.96
C ALA A 82 -1.76 22.19 -14.46
N LEU A 83 -0.74 21.83 -13.65
CA LEU A 83 0.67 21.92 -14.04
C LEU A 83 1.02 20.93 -15.15
N ALA A 84 0.55 19.68 -15.05
CA ALA A 84 0.76 18.66 -16.07
C ALA A 84 0.09 19.04 -17.41
N THR A 85 -1.11 19.62 -17.35
CA THR A 85 -1.85 20.09 -18.53
C THR A 85 -1.13 21.24 -19.22
N ASP A 86 -0.65 22.24 -18.47
CA ASP A 86 0.12 23.36 -19.04
C ASP A 86 1.42 22.89 -19.71
N ALA A 87 2.06 21.88 -19.12
CA ALA A 87 3.27 21.29 -19.67
C ALA A 87 3.06 20.64 -21.04
N MET A 88 2.01 19.82 -21.17
CA MET A 88 1.66 19.16 -22.43
C MET A 88 1.33 20.17 -23.52
N HIS A 89 0.56 21.22 -23.21
CA HIS A 89 0.20 22.25 -24.19
C HIS A 89 1.42 22.92 -24.83
N HIS A 90 2.53 23.03 -24.10
CA HIS A 90 3.73 23.70 -24.61
C HIS A 90 4.65 22.81 -25.44
N GLU A 91 4.68 21.49 -25.16
CA GLU A 91 5.37 20.53 -26.03
C GLU A 91 4.73 20.53 -27.44
N PHE A 92 3.40 20.55 -27.51
CA PHE A 92 2.68 20.66 -28.79
C PHE A 92 2.94 21.98 -29.53
N THR A 93 3.07 23.12 -28.83
CA THR A 93 3.39 24.40 -29.51
C THR A 93 4.84 24.48 -29.97
N ASN A 94 5.77 23.83 -29.26
CA ASN A 94 7.20 23.83 -29.62
C ASN A 94 7.55 22.83 -30.73
N GLU A 95 6.82 21.71 -30.83
CA GLU A 95 7.02 20.75 -31.94
C GLU A 95 6.44 21.27 -33.26
N SER A 96 5.42 22.14 -33.22
CA SER A 96 4.89 22.79 -34.43
C SER A 96 5.83 23.84 -35.06
N ASP A 97 6.96 24.15 -34.41
CA ASP A 97 7.96 25.10 -34.89
C ASP A 97 9.03 24.49 -35.81
N GLN A 98 9.03 23.16 -36.02
CA GLN A 98 9.80 22.51 -37.09
C GLN A 98 8.89 22.10 -38.26
N GLY A 99 8.36 23.11 -38.94
CA GLY A 99 7.81 22.99 -40.28
C GLY A 99 6.29 23.11 -40.34
N ILE A 100 5.80 24.34 -40.58
CA ILE A 100 4.93 24.69 -41.72
C ILE A 100 4.76 26.22 -41.75
N SER A 101 4.77 26.72 -42.98
CA SER A 101 4.78 28.09 -43.46
C SER A 101 4.01 29.14 -42.65
N SER A 102 4.65 30.31 -42.59
CA SER A 102 4.12 31.62 -42.24
C SER A 102 2.69 31.88 -42.74
N LYS A 103 1.78 32.20 -41.80
CA LYS A 103 0.75 33.27 -41.86
C LYS A 103 -0.37 33.14 -40.81
N VAL A 104 -0.46 32.03 -40.05
CA VAL A 104 -1.50 31.85 -39.02
C VAL A 104 -1.05 32.30 -37.61
N ARG A 105 0.26 32.57 -37.40
CA ARG A 105 0.80 33.10 -36.12
C ARG A 105 0.23 34.46 -35.68
N ARG A 106 -0.60 35.11 -36.49
CA ARG A 106 -1.15 36.45 -36.21
C ARG A 106 -2.52 36.45 -35.55
N LEU A 107 -3.11 35.27 -35.30
CA LEU A 107 -4.42 35.13 -34.66
C LEU A 107 -4.36 34.80 -33.16
N ILE A 108 -3.16 34.57 -32.62
CA ILE A 108 -2.97 34.38 -31.18
C ILE A 108 -2.39 35.69 -30.62
N PRO A 109 -3.15 36.45 -29.79
CA PRO A 109 -2.63 37.67 -29.19
C PRO A 109 -1.39 37.36 -28.34
N SER A 110 -0.29 38.06 -28.59
CA SER A 110 0.95 37.98 -27.81
C SER A 110 0.80 38.43 -26.34
N CYS A 111 -0.37 38.93 -25.94
CA CYS A 111 -0.68 39.22 -24.55
C CYS A 111 -1.11 37.98 -23.74
N CYS A 112 -1.35 36.84 -24.40
CA CYS A 112 -1.84 35.62 -23.75
C CYS A 112 -0.78 34.51 -23.61
N THR A 113 0.46 34.72 -24.09
CA THR A 113 1.54 33.73 -24.00
C THR A 113 2.58 34.06 -22.92
N ASN A 114 2.49 35.23 -22.28
CA ASN A 114 3.51 35.76 -21.36
C ASN A 114 2.95 36.20 -20.00
N PHE A 115 1.90 35.55 -19.49
CA PHE A 115 1.59 35.66 -18.06
C PHE A 115 2.28 34.50 -17.35
N SER A 116 3.27 34.77 -16.51
CA SER A 116 4.03 33.69 -15.89
C SER A 116 3.08 32.82 -15.07
N LEU A 117 3.13 31.50 -15.28
CA LEU A 117 2.30 30.56 -14.54
C LEU A 117 2.48 30.73 -13.02
N SER A 118 3.67 31.21 -12.60
CA SER A 118 3.96 31.62 -11.22
C SER A 118 3.06 32.76 -10.70
N THR A 119 2.70 33.76 -11.50
CA THR A 119 1.80 34.85 -11.05
C THR A 119 0.33 34.41 -11.03
N ARG A 120 -0.06 33.45 -11.87
CA ARG A 120 -1.45 32.91 -11.89
C ARG A 120 -1.70 31.90 -10.79
N MET A 121 -0.71 31.05 -10.49
CA MET A 121 -0.85 29.95 -9.53
C MET A 121 -0.15 30.21 -8.19
N GLY A 122 0.67 31.25 -8.07
CA GLY A 122 1.44 31.56 -6.85
C GLY A 122 0.57 31.73 -5.60
N GLY A 123 -0.60 32.38 -5.72
CA GLY A 123 -1.54 32.51 -4.60
C GLY A 123 -2.10 31.18 -4.11
N LYS A 124 -2.42 30.26 -5.03
CA LYS A 124 -2.89 28.91 -4.68
C LYS A 124 -1.76 28.05 -4.12
N LEU A 125 -0.56 28.15 -4.69
CA LEU A 125 0.63 27.45 -4.22
C LEU A 125 0.93 27.81 -2.76
N ASN A 126 1.01 29.12 -2.47
CA ASN A 126 1.26 29.61 -1.11
C ASN A 126 0.14 29.21 -0.14
N SER A 127 -1.13 29.23 -0.58
CA SER A 127 -2.26 28.80 0.25
C SER A 127 -2.14 27.34 0.68
N ILE A 128 -1.77 26.44 -0.24
CA ILE A 128 -1.53 25.02 0.08
C ILE A 128 -0.34 24.88 1.04
N THR A 129 0.76 25.59 0.79
CA THR A 129 1.94 25.57 1.68
C THR A 129 1.57 25.99 3.10
N THR A 130 0.81 27.08 3.26
CA THR A 130 0.37 27.54 4.58
C THR A 130 -0.54 26.52 5.26
N ARG A 131 -1.47 25.90 4.54
CA ARG A 131 -2.37 24.88 5.11
C ARG A 131 -1.63 23.60 5.51
N LEU A 132 -0.64 23.17 4.73
CA LEU A 132 0.23 22.04 5.10
C LEU A 132 0.99 22.34 6.39
N GLN A 133 1.51 23.57 6.54
CA GLN A 133 2.22 23.97 7.75
C GLN A 133 1.28 24.03 8.96
N GLN A 134 0.07 24.57 8.79
CA GLN A 134 -0.94 24.59 9.85
C GLN A 134 -1.28 23.17 10.32
N LEU A 135 -1.50 22.23 9.39
CA LEU A 135 -1.76 20.83 9.75
C LEU A 135 -0.59 20.20 10.52
N ILE A 136 0.65 20.57 10.20
CA ILE A 136 1.85 20.10 10.92
C ILE A 136 1.90 20.69 12.33
N ASP A 137 1.60 21.98 12.49
CA ASP A 137 1.64 22.65 13.78
C ASP A 137 0.58 22.07 14.74
N GLU A 138 -0.59 21.69 14.22
CA GLU A 138 -1.69 21.06 14.97
C GLU A 138 -1.37 19.63 15.46
N ILE A 139 -0.35 18.94 14.91
CA ILE A 139 -0.01 17.55 15.27
C ILE A 139 0.29 17.42 16.77
N ASN A 140 1.07 18.36 17.32
CA ASN A 140 1.46 18.34 18.73
C ASN A 140 0.26 18.59 19.65
N ASP A 141 -0.61 19.54 19.28
CA ASP A 141 -1.79 19.90 20.07
C ASP A 141 -2.83 18.78 20.09
N LEU A 142 -2.91 17.99 19.01
CA LEU A 142 -3.76 16.81 18.92
C LEU A 142 -3.20 15.60 19.69
N GLY A 143 -1.95 15.70 20.17
CA GLY A 143 -1.23 14.63 20.84
C GLY A 143 -1.07 13.41 19.93
N LEU A 144 -0.79 13.65 18.64
CA LEU A 144 -0.46 12.60 17.68
C LEU A 144 0.98 12.16 17.88
N ILE A 145 1.23 10.86 17.83
CA ILE A 145 2.56 10.29 17.98
C ILE A 145 2.94 9.50 16.73
N VAL A 146 4.23 9.49 16.40
CA VAL A 146 4.74 8.56 15.39
C VAL A 146 4.62 7.15 15.97
N LYS A 147 3.74 6.34 15.40
CA LYS A 147 3.65 4.92 15.76
C LYS A 147 4.80 4.17 15.11
N ASP A 148 5.89 4.06 15.85
CA ASP A 148 7.00 3.20 15.48
C ASP A 148 6.63 1.74 15.79
N GLY A 149 5.71 1.17 15.01
CA GLY A 149 5.36 -0.26 14.97
C GLY A 149 4.90 -0.97 16.25
N GLY A 150 4.86 -0.32 17.42
CA GLY A 150 4.82 -1.01 18.72
C GLY A 150 3.63 -0.73 19.63
N GLN A 151 2.65 0.09 19.21
CA GLN A 151 1.49 0.35 20.07
C GLN A 151 0.45 -0.77 19.93
N LYS A 152 0.50 -1.67 20.92
CA LYS A 152 -0.27 -2.92 21.03
C LYS A 152 -1.77 -2.68 21.01
N SER A 153 -2.39 -2.87 19.84
CA SER A 153 -3.84 -2.94 19.71
C SER A 153 -4.32 -4.31 20.22
N LYS A 154 -4.80 -4.35 21.48
CA LYS A 154 -5.30 -5.55 22.16
C LYS A 154 -6.47 -6.27 21.45
N ASN A 155 -7.10 -5.64 20.46
CA ASN A 155 -8.27 -6.17 19.74
C ASN A 155 -7.95 -6.80 18.37
N ARG A 156 -6.68 -6.84 17.93
CA ARG A 156 -6.32 -7.43 16.61
C ARG A 156 -6.49 -8.95 16.57
N ASN A 157 -6.38 -9.64 17.71
CA ASN A 157 -6.48 -11.09 17.83
C ASN A 157 -7.87 -11.69 17.51
N TYR A 158 -8.86 -10.86 17.12
CA TYR A 158 -10.22 -11.29 16.80
C TYR A 158 -10.52 -11.30 15.29
N GLN A 159 -9.53 -11.09 14.42
CA GLN A 159 -9.73 -11.15 12.97
C GLN A 159 -9.82 -12.61 12.50
N THR A 160 -10.95 -12.98 11.89
CA THR A 160 -11.20 -14.33 11.36
C THR A 160 -11.11 -14.35 9.84
N SER A 161 -11.05 -15.54 9.25
CA SER A 161 -11.09 -15.72 7.79
C SER A 161 -12.49 -15.58 7.17
N LEU A 162 -13.54 -15.49 8.00
CA LEU A 162 -14.93 -15.48 7.54
C LEU A 162 -15.29 -14.14 6.90
N VAL A 163 -16.05 -14.18 5.80
CA VAL A 163 -16.45 -13.00 5.04
C VAL A 163 -17.86 -13.15 4.48
N ASP A 164 -18.64 -12.08 4.56
CA ASP A 164 -19.92 -11.95 3.85
C ASP A 164 -19.66 -11.37 2.46
N ALA A 165 -19.25 -12.21 1.52
CA ALA A 165 -18.80 -11.80 0.18
C ALA A 165 -19.79 -10.89 -0.59
N PRO A 166 -21.12 -11.11 -0.56
CA PRO A 166 -22.10 -10.24 -1.24
C PRO A 166 -22.12 -8.79 -0.75
N SER A 167 -21.68 -8.53 0.48
CA SER A 167 -21.66 -7.18 1.05
C SER A 167 -20.51 -6.29 0.54
N ILE A 168 -19.56 -6.88 -0.18
CA ILE A 168 -18.35 -6.19 -0.66
C ILE A 168 -18.56 -5.78 -2.12
N VAL A 169 -18.38 -4.49 -2.40
CA VAL A 169 -18.58 -3.89 -3.72
C VAL A 169 -17.33 -3.16 -4.20
N GLY A 170 -17.10 -3.13 -5.52
CA GLY A 170 -16.06 -2.30 -6.14
C GLY A 170 -14.64 -2.83 -5.99
N ARG A 171 -14.48 -4.13 -5.68
CA ARG A 171 -13.19 -4.81 -5.50
C ARG A 171 -12.98 -5.95 -6.49
N GLU A 172 -13.84 -6.05 -7.51
CA GLU A 172 -13.83 -7.15 -8.48
C GLU A 172 -12.54 -7.15 -9.31
N GLY A 173 -12.05 -5.97 -9.69
CA GLY A 173 -10.79 -5.82 -10.43
C GLY A 173 -9.58 -6.33 -9.63
N ASP A 174 -9.41 -5.83 -8.41
CA ASP A 174 -8.34 -6.25 -7.49
C ASP A 174 -8.39 -7.76 -7.22
N LYS A 175 -9.59 -8.28 -6.97
CA LYS A 175 -9.82 -9.72 -6.73
C LYS A 175 -9.40 -10.55 -7.93
N MET A 176 -9.80 -10.16 -9.15
CA MET A 176 -9.46 -10.91 -10.36
C MET A 176 -7.96 -10.96 -10.61
N GLU A 177 -7.25 -9.85 -10.41
CA GLU A 177 -5.79 -9.82 -10.59
C GLU A 177 -5.08 -10.70 -9.55
N LEU A 178 -5.48 -10.64 -8.29
CA LEU A 178 -4.91 -11.51 -7.25
C LEU A 178 -5.27 -12.98 -7.46
N LEU A 179 -6.48 -13.30 -7.93
CA LEU A 179 -6.83 -14.66 -8.33
C LEU A 179 -5.91 -15.16 -9.45
N ARG A 180 -5.62 -14.32 -10.45
CA ARG A 180 -4.68 -14.66 -11.53
C ARG A 180 -3.28 -14.97 -10.97
N MET A 181 -2.83 -14.24 -9.96
CA MET A 181 -1.53 -14.50 -9.31
C MET A 181 -1.53 -15.78 -8.46
N LEU A 182 -2.63 -16.08 -7.76
CA LEU A 182 -2.79 -17.30 -6.96
C LEU A 182 -2.93 -18.55 -7.83
N LEU A 183 -3.64 -18.43 -8.95
CA LEU A 183 -3.90 -19.51 -9.89
C LEU A 183 -2.84 -19.59 -11.01
N GLY A 184 -1.88 -18.66 -11.04
CA GLY A 184 -0.77 -18.67 -11.98
C GLY A 184 0.38 -19.53 -11.47
N ASP A 185 0.87 -20.44 -12.31
CA ASP A 185 2.15 -21.13 -12.10
C ASP A 185 3.26 -20.29 -12.74
N GLU A 186 3.68 -19.25 -12.01
CA GLU A 186 4.87 -18.50 -12.40
C GLU A 186 6.12 -19.35 -12.13
N PRO A 187 7.12 -19.34 -13.03
CA PRO A 187 8.36 -20.06 -12.81
C PRO A 187 9.07 -19.48 -11.58
N CYS A 188 9.01 -20.22 -10.47
CA CYS A 188 9.68 -19.88 -9.22
C CYS A 188 10.75 -20.93 -8.93
N SER A 189 11.90 -20.50 -8.42
CA SER A 189 12.96 -21.43 -7.98
C SER A 189 12.57 -22.23 -6.73
N GLN A 190 11.51 -21.79 -6.03
CA GLN A 190 11.00 -22.40 -4.82
C GLN A 190 9.61 -23.02 -5.08
N ASN A 191 9.23 -23.98 -4.22
CA ASN A 191 7.93 -24.64 -4.32
C ASN A 191 6.73 -23.73 -3.99
N PHE A 192 6.98 -22.60 -3.33
CA PHE A 192 5.97 -21.60 -3.03
C PHE A 192 6.35 -20.21 -3.55
N SER A 193 5.35 -19.36 -3.74
CA SER A 193 5.53 -17.93 -4.08
C SER A 193 4.68 -17.04 -3.17
N ILE A 194 5.08 -15.77 -3.05
CA ILE A 194 4.45 -14.80 -2.16
C ILE A 194 3.61 -13.81 -2.96
N VAL A 195 2.38 -13.59 -2.50
CA VAL A 195 1.44 -12.60 -3.03
C VAL A 195 1.21 -11.52 -1.97
N PRO A 196 1.97 -10.41 -2.00
CA PRO A 196 1.82 -9.35 -1.01
C PRO A 196 0.64 -8.42 -1.38
N ILE A 197 -0.20 -8.12 -0.40
CA ILE A 197 -1.23 -7.08 -0.44
C ILE A 197 -0.77 -5.97 0.49
N VAL A 198 -0.31 -4.86 -0.09
CA VAL A 198 0.30 -3.74 0.66
C VAL A 198 -0.56 -2.50 0.53
N GLY A 199 -0.73 -1.77 1.62
CA GLY A 199 -1.51 -0.55 1.64
C GLY A 199 -1.75 -0.07 3.07
N MET A 200 -2.18 1.17 3.22
CA MET A 200 -2.36 1.79 4.54
C MET A 200 -3.46 1.09 5.37
N GLY A 201 -3.63 1.53 6.62
CA GLY A 201 -4.77 1.15 7.45
C GLY A 201 -6.12 1.36 6.72
N GLY A 202 -7.13 0.63 7.15
CA GLY A 202 -8.51 0.82 6.67
C GLY A 202 -8.82 0.35 5.24
N ILE A 203 -7.85 0.33 4.31
CA ILE A 203 -8.09 0.16 2.85
C ILE A 203 -8.74 -1.19 2.44
N GLY A 204 -8.87 -2.15 3.36
CA GLY A 204 -9.56 -3.42 3.09
C GLY A 204 -8.65 -4.55 2.61
N LYS A 205 -7.35 -4.51 2.88
CA LYS A 205 -6.40 -5.59 2.56
C LYS A 205 -6.84 -6.95 3.11
N THR A 206 -7.19 -6.97 4.39
CA THR A 206 -7.71 -8.14 5.08
C THR A 206 -9.01 -8.63 4.44
N THR A 207 -9.92 -7.71 4.07
CA THR A 207 -11.15 -8.04 3.35
C THR A 207 -10.87 -8.72 2.01
N LEU A 208 -9.90 -8.20 1.26
CA LEU A 208 -9.49 -8.77 -0.02
C LEU A 208 -8.84 -10.15 0.15
N ALA A 209 -7.96 -10.31 1.13
CA ALA A 209 -7.38 -11.61 1.46
C ALA A 209 -8.46 -12.64 1.85
N ARG A 210 -9.49 -12.25 2.62
CA ARG A 210 -10.63 -13.13 2.97
C ARG A 210 -11.41 -13.56 1.72
N LEU A 211 -11.71 -12.61 0.83
CA LEU A 211 -12.39 -12.89 -0.43
C LEU A 211 -11.65 -13.90 -1.30
N LEU A 212 -10.32 -13.84 -1.32
CA LEU A 212 -9.49 -14.80 -2.04
C LEU A 212 -9.46 -16.16 -1.34
N TYR A 213 -9.29 -16.15 -0.02
CA TYR A 213 -9.22 -17.38 0.78
C TYR A 213 -10.51 -18.21 0.70
N ASP A 214 -11.66 -17.53 0.60
CA ASP A 214 -12.97 -18.16 0.50
C ASP A 214 -13.41 -18.47 -0.95
N ASP A 215 -12.66 -18.00 -1.96
CA ASP A 215 -13.00 -18.21 -3.37
C ASP A 215 -13.01 -19.70 -3.75
N GLN A 216 -13.99 -20.12 -4.56
CA GLN A 216 -14.16 -21.52 -4.94
C GLN A 216 -12.97 -22.05 -5.74
N GLN A 217 -12.42 -21.27 -6.68
CA GLN A 217 -11.28 -21.70 -7.48
C GLN A 217 -10.02 -21.89 -6.62
N VAL A 218 -9.89 -21.08 -5.56
CA VAL A 218 -8.81 -21.22 -4.58
C VAL A 218 -9.03 -22.46 -3.72
N LYS A 219 -10.25 -22.69 -3.21
CA LYS A 219 -10.61 -23.91 -2.46
C LYS A 219 -10.33 -25.19 -3.26
N ASP A 220 -10.63 -25.19 -4.55
CA ASP A 220 -10.46 -26.37 -5.41
C ASP A 220 -8.99 -26.63 -5.77
N ARG A 221 -8.13 -25.60 -5.73
CA ARG A 221 -6.72 -25.71 -6.12
C ARG A 221 -5.80 -26.17 -5.00
N PHE A 222 -6.03 -25.72 -3.77
CA PHE A 222 -5.13 -25.93 -2.63
C PHE A 222 -5.68 -27.01 -1.69
N GLU A 223 -4.89 -28.05 -1.45
CA GLU A 223 -5.26 -29.19 -0.60
C GLU A 223 -5.33 -28.79 0.88
N LEU A 224 -4.38 -27.95 1.30
CA LEU A 224 -4.30 -27.44 2.66
C LEU A 224 -4.33 -25.92 2.65
N LYS A 225 -5.03 -25.35 3.62
CA LYS A 225 -5.13 -23.91 3.79
C LYS A 225 -5.01 -23.52 5.27
N ALA A 226 -4.33 -22.43 5.54
CA ALA A 226 -4.25 -21.85 6.88
C ALA A 226 -4.37 -20.32 6.83
N TRP A 227 -4.98 -19.75 7.87
CA TRP A 227 -5.08 -18.31 8.06
C TRP A 227 -4.55 -17.96 9.44
N VAL A 228 -3.58 -17.04 9.50
CA VAL A 228 -3.02 -16.54 10.75
C VAL A 228 -3.06 -15.02 10.74
N CYS A 229 -3.75 -14.44 11.72
CA CYS A 229 -3.55 -13.02 12.05
C CYS A 229 -2.27 -12.91 12.87
N VAL A 230 -1.28 -12.18 12.37
CA VAL A 230 0.00 -11.99 13.03
C VAL A 230 -0.13 -10.84 14.02
N SER A 231 0.20 -11.10 15.28
CA SER A 231 0.30 -10.03 16.29
C SER A 231 1.49 -9.12 16.02
N ASP A 232 1.52 -7.96 16.69
CA ASP A 232 2.64 -7.01 16.56
C ASP A 232 4.00 -7.67 16.90
N ASP A 233 4.00 -8.63 17.83
CA ASP A 233 5.15 -9.49 18.12
C ASP A 233 5.11 -10.70 17.15
N PHE A 234 6.12 -10.83 16.29
CA PHE A 234 6.23 -11.96 15.36
C PHE A 234 6.76 -13.18 16.09
N ASP A 235 5.86 -14.08 16.46
CA ASP A 235 6.19 -15.30 17.19
C ASP A 235 6.09 -16.53 16.28
N SER A 236 7.24 -16.94 15.74
CA SER A 236 7.34 -18.10 14.84
C SER A 236 6.78 -19.38 15.45
N PHE A 237 6.85 -19.56 16.77
CA PHE A 237 6.31 -20.74 17.43
C PHE A 237 4.78 -20.71 17.45
N ASN A 238 4.19 -19.60 17.89
CA ASN A 238 2.73 -19.47 17.92
C ASN A 238 2.12 -19.48 16.53
N ILE A 239 2.73 -18.80 15.56
CA ILE A 239 2.30 -18.82 14.16
C ILE A 239 2.34 -20.26 13.62
N SER A 240 3.48 -20.95 13.77
CA SER A 240 3.63 -22.36 13.35
C SER A 240 2.58 -23.27 13.99
N LYS A 241 2.26 -23.03 15.27
CA LYS A 241 1.26 -23.83 15.99
C LYS A 241 -0.15 -23.63 15.44
N VAL A 242 -0.54 -22.38 15.17
CA VAL A 242 -1.85 -22.07 14.54
C VAL A 242 -1.94 -22.71 13.16
N ILE A 243 -0.86 -22.67 12.37
CA ILE A 243 -0.81 -23.33 11.06
C ILE A 243 -1.01 -24.83 11.21
N PHE A 244 -0.25 -25.47 12.13
CA PHE A 244 -0.32 -26.91 12.37
C PHE A 244 -1.75 -27.36 12.72
N GLN A 245 -2.42 -26.62 13.59
CA GLN A 245 -3.81 -26.89 13.97
C GLN A 245 -4.77 -26.68 12.78
N SER A 246 -4.56 -25.62 11.99
CA SER A 246 -5.42 -25.29 10.83
C SER A 246 -5.41 -26.36 9.74
N ILE A 247 -4.31 -27.09 9.59
CA ILE A 247 -4.15 -28.15 8.58
C ILE A 247 -4.52 -29.55 9.08
N GLY A 248 -5.19 -29.64 10.25
CA GLY A 248 -5.68 -30.90 10.83
C GLY A 248 -4.68 -31.59 11.76
N GLY A 249 -3.65 -30.87 12.23
CA GLY A 249 -2.78 -31.35 13.30
C GLY A 249 -3.51 -31.47 14.64
N ASP A 250 -3.10 -32.45 15.46
CA ASP A 250 -3.70 -32.71 16.76
C ASP A 250 -3.57 -31.49 17.70
N GLU A 251 -4.70 -30.92 18.08
CA GLU A 251 -4.79 -29.76 18.97
C GLU A 251 -4.23 -30.03 20.37
N ASN A 252 -4.24 -31.29 20.82
CA ASN A 252 -3.74 -31.71 22.13
C ASN A 252 -2.24 -31.98 22.13
N LYS A 253 -1.62 -32.05 20.94
CA LYS A 253 -0.19 -32.32 20.82
C LYS A 253 0.60 -31.13 21.34
N LYS A 254 1.39 -31.39 22.38
CA LYS A 254 2.32 -30.41 22.94
C LYS A 254 3.68 -30.56 22.30
N PHE A 255 4.20 -29.46 21.78
CA PHE A 255 5.56 -29.38 21.26
C PHE A 255 6.45 -28.77 22.34
N GLN A 256 7.58 -29.42 22.62
CA GLN A 256 8.53 -28.97 23.65
C GLN A 256 9.38 -27.80 23.14
N ASP A 257 9.60 -27.73 21.84
CA ASP A 257 10.39 -26.72 21.16
C ASP A 257 9.87 -26.46 19.73
N LEU A 258 10.43 -25.42 19.10
CA LEU A 258 10.09 -25.04 17.74
C LEU A 258 10.51 -26.09 16.70
N ASN A 259 11.62 -26.79 16.91
CA ASN A 259 12.13 -27.79 15.96
C ASN A 259 11.13 -28.93 15.78
N LEU A 260 10.64 -29.50 16.88
CA LEU A 260 9.65 -30.58 16.87
C LEU A 260 8.34 -30.15 16.19
N LEU A 261 7.94 -28.89 16.36
CA LEU A 261 6.77 -28.33 15.70
C LEU A 261 6.99 -28.16 14.19
N GLN A 262 8.15 -27.65 13.80
CA GLN A 262 8.49 -27.44 12.39
C GLN A 262 8.70 -28.75 11.63
N GLU A 263 9.29 -29.77 12.25
CA GLU A 263 9.37 -31.11 11.67
C GLU A 263 7.98 -31.72 11.47
N ALA A 264 7.08 -31.56 12.46
CA ALA A 264 5.72 -32.04 12.34
C ALA A 264 4.93 -31.30 11.23
N LEU A 265 5.11 -29.99 11.11
CA LEU A 265 4.56 -29.19 10.01
C LEU A 265 5.10 -29.66 8.66
N LYS A 266 6.43 -29.78 8.52
CA LYS A 266 7.08 -30.26 7.31
C LYS A 266 6.45 -31.58 6.88
N ASN A 267 6.38 -32.57 7.77
CA ASN A 267 5.82 -33.89 7.47
C ASN A 267 4.36 -33.82 6.99
N GLN A 268 3.54 -32.91 7.49
CA GLN A 268 2.15 -32.77 7.05
C GLN A 268 2.00 -32.04 5.71
N LEU A 269 2.93 -31.13 5.41
CA LEU A 269 2.93 -30.27 4.23
C LEU A 269 3.65 -30.87 3.03
N THR A 270 4.57 -31.81 3.24
CA THR A 270 5.39 -32.43 2.19
C THR A 270 4.52 -32.92 1.03
N GLY A 271 4.82 -32.42 -0.16
CA GLY A 271 4.16 -32.84 -1.41
C GLY A 271 2.70 -32.41 -1.57
N LYS A 272 2.16 -31.57 -0.66
CA LYS A 272 0.79 -31.03 -0.78
C LYS A 272 0.81 -29.60 -1.24
N ARG A 273 -0.17 -29.21 -2.07
CA ARG A 273 -0.31 -27.82 -2.47
C ARG A 273 -0.96 -26.99 -1.36
N PHE A 274 -0.20 -26.07 -0.80
CA PHE A 274 -0.55 -25.32 0.40
C PHE A 274 -0.82 -23.84 0.11
N LEU A 275 -1.86 -23.28 0.73
CA LEU A 275 -2.11 -21.85 0.80
C LEU A 275 -2.03 -21.35 2.24
N LEU A 276 -1.17 -20.38 2.49
CA LEU A 276 -1.09 -19.69 3.77
C LEU A 276 -1.51 -18.24 3.62
N VAL A 277 -2.32 -17.72 4.53
CA VAL A 277 -2.53 -16.29 4.71
C VAL A 277 -1.91 -15.83 6.01
N LEU A 278 -1.00 -14.87 5.93
CA LEU A 278 -0.45 -14.14 7.07
C LEU A 278 -0.96 -12.71 7.01
N ASP A 279 -1.93 -12.42 7.88
CA ASP A 279 -2.64 -11.16 7.93
C ASP A 279 -1.99 -10.19 8.93
N ASP A 280 -1.84 -8.94 8.52
CA ASP A 280 -1.30 -7.79 9.25
C ASP A 280 0.15 -7.98 9.77
N ILE A 281 1.10 -8.32 8.88
CA ILE A 281 2.51 -8.44 9.27
C ILE A 281 3.15 -7.06 9.48
N TRP A 282 3.75 -6.86 10.65
CA TRP A 282 4.51 -5.65 11.03
C TRP A 282 6.02 -5.86 11.15
N SER A 283 6.47 -7.08 11.48
CA SER A 283 7.90 -7.37 11.69
C SER A 283 8.68 -7.33 10.37
N GLU A 284 9.86 -6.71 10.42
CA GLU A 284 10.81 -6.65 9.32
C GLU A 284 12.03 -7.57 9.54
N ASN A 285 11.98 -8.42 10.56
CA ASN A 285 13.05 -9.35 10.89
C ASN A 285 13.09 -10.50 9.88
N LEU A 286 14.20 -10.60 9.15
CA LEU A 286 14.41 -11.63 8.15
C LEU A 286 14.62 -13.02 8.78
N GLU A 287 15.26 -13.07 9.94
CA GLU A 287 15.56 -14.35 10.62
C GLU A 287 14.27 -15.03 11.10
N ASP A 288 13.33 -14.26 11.63
CA ASP A 288 12.02 -14.78 12.03
C ASP A 288 11.23 -15.32 10.83
N TRP A 289 11.30 -14.62 9.70
CA TRP A 289 10.68 -15.04 8.44
C TRP A 289 11.30 -16.33 7.90
N GLU A 290 12.64 -16.39 7.79
CA GLU A 290 13.37 -17.58 7.33
C GLU A 290 13.09 -18.79 8.22
N THR A 291 13.02 -18.57 9.52
CA THR A 291 12.62 -19.58 10.50
C THR A 291 11.21 -20.08 10.22
N LEU A 292 10.23 -19.18 10.06
CA LEU A 292 8.82 -19.57 9.84
C LEU A 292 8.64 -20.40 8.56
N VAL A 293 9.30 -20.02 7.46
CA VAL A 293 9.07 -20.65 6.15
C VAL A 293 9.87 -21.92 5.90
N ALA A 294 10.79 -22.29 6.78
CA ALA A 294 11.63 -23.48 6.63
C ALA A 294 10.85 -24.78 6.31
N PRO A 295 9.68 -25.07 6.92
CA PRO A 295 8.88 -26.25 6.56
C PRO A 295 8.27 -26.19 5.15
N PHE A 296 8.10 -24.98 4.61
CA PHE A 296 7.38 -24.75 3.35
C PHE A 296 8.23 -25.02 2.11
N PHE A 297 9.53 -25.28 2.26
CA PHE A 297 10.37 -25.70 1.13
C PHE A 297 9.98 -27.08 0.58
N GLU A 298 9.29 -27.90 1.36
CA GLU A 298 8.90 -29.27 0.99
C GLU A 298 7.46 -29.39 0.45
N VAL A 299 6.71 -28.27 0.41
CA VAL A 299 5.35 -28.24 -0.17
C VAL A 299 5.38 -28.57 -1.66
N ALA A 300 4.22 -28.91 -2.23
CA ALA A 300 4.13 -29.08 -3.68
C ALA A 300 4.34 -27.75 -4.42
N HIS A 301 4.94 -27.83 -5.61
CA HIS A 301 5.07 -26.69 -6.51
C HIS A 301 3.72 -26.01 -6.80
N GLY A 302 3.74 -24.67 -6.83
CA GLY A 302 2.54 -23.85 -7.02
C GLY A 302 1.83 -23.51 -5.72
N SER A 303 2.43 -23.81 -4.55
CA SER A 303 1.95 -23.33 -3.25
C SER A 303 2.09 -21.80 -3.14
N LYS A 304 1.25 -21.17 -2.32
CA LYS A 304 1.16 -19.70 -2.24
C LYS A 304 1.12 -19.22 -0.79
N ILE A 305 1.75 -18.08 -0.53
CA ILE A 305 1.63 -17.35 0.73
C ILE A 305 1.10 -15.95 0.44
N ILE A 306 -0.08 -15.62 0.96
CA ILE A 306 -0.63 -14.26 0.93
C ILE A 306 -0.14 -13.54 2.18
N ILE A 307 0.42 -12.34 1.99
CA ILE A 307 0.83 -11.47 3.09
C ILE A 307 0.03 -10.18 3.00
N THR A 308 -0.63 -9.75 4.07
CA THR A 308 -1.15 -8.39 4.15
C THR A 308 -0.25 -7.56 5.07
N THR A 309 0.10 -6.34 4.64
CA THR A 309 0.97 -5.45 5.44
C THR A 309 0.75 -4.00 5.08
N ARG A 310 1.14 -3.08 5.99
CA ARG A 310 1.23 -1.64 5.71
C ARG A 310 2.62 -1.22 5.20
N LYS A 311 3.61 -2.10 5.30
CA LYS A 311 5.02 -1.78 5.03
C LYS A 311 5.47 -2.35 3.70
N ASP A 312 5.71 -1.46 2.72
CA ASP A 312 6.28 -1.83 1.41
C ASP A 312 7.59 -2.64 1.54
N ARG A 313 8.42 -2.34 2.54
CA ARG A 313 9.70 -3.02 2.77
C ARG A 313 9.55 -4.52 3.01
N ILE A 314 8.46 -4.96 3.63
CA ILE A 314 8.20 -6.38 3.91
C ILE A 314 7.96 -7.14 2.60
N ALA A 315 7.24 -6.53 1.66
CA ALA A 315 7.01 -7.12 0.34
C ALA A 315 8.30 -7.28 -0.48
N HIS A 316 9.30 -6.42 -0.27
CA HIS A 316 10.61 -6.54 -0.93
C HIS A 316 11.53 -7.57 -0.26
N LYS A 317 11.51 -7.64 1.07
CA LYS A 317 12.38 -8.51 1.87
C LYS A 317 11.98 -9.99 1.83
N THR A 318 10.70 -10.28 1.77
CA THR A 318 10.19 -11.65 1.82
C THR A 318 10.24 -12.35 0.46
N ARG A 319 10.37 -11.61 -0.65
CA ARG A 319 10.43 -12.18 -2.00
C ARG A 319 11.73 -12.98 -2.22
N PRO A 320 11.64 -14.25 -2.65
CA PRO A 320 12.80 -14.97 -3.17
C PRO A 320 13.42 -14.20 -4.34
N GLN A 321 14.75 -14.07 -4.37
CA GLN A 321 15.43 -13.35 -5.44
C GLN A 321 15.24 -14.03 -6.81
N MET A 322 14.27 -13.59 -7.63
CA MET A 322 14.52 -13.11 -9.00
C MET A 322 13.28 -12.64 -9.77
N SER A 323 13.56 -11.70 -10.68
CA SER A 323 12.78 -11.10 -11.79
C SER A 323 11.60 -10.19 -11.46
N ILE A 324 11.76 -8.96 -11.94
CA ILE A 324 10.98 -7.75 -11.72
C ILE A 324 9.58 -7.88 -12.34
N ARG A 325 8.55 -7.98 -11.50
CA ARG A 325 7.31 -7.19 -11.67
C ARG A 325 6.86 -6.67 -10.30
N SER A 326 7.04 -5.36 -10.11
CA SER A 326 6.41 -4.62 -9.03
C SER A 326 4.94 -4.46 -9.35
N THR A 327 4.11 -5.47 -9.07
CA THR A 327 2.66 -5.26 -9.06
C THR A 327 2.28 -4.89 -7.63
N LYS A 328 2.21 -3.58 -7.38
CA LYS A 328 1.42 -3.03 -6.27
C LYS A 328 -0.04 -3.33 -6.62
N VAL A 329 -0.63 -4.35 -6.00
CA VAL A 329 -2.10 -4.46 -6.02
C VAL A 329 -2.57 -3.89 -4.70
N VAL A 330 -3.03 -2.64 -4.81
CA VAL A 330 -4.20 -2.02 -4.18
C VAL A 330 -3.90 -0.52 -4.12
N THR A 331 -4.51 0.22 -5.05
CA THR A 331 -4.74 1.67 -4.96
C THR A 331 -6.03 1.93 -4.18
#